data_AF-A0A8E4XYT5-F1
#
_entry.id   AF-A0A8E4XYT5-F1
#
_cell.length_a   1.000
_cell.length_b   1.000
_cell.length_c   1.000
_cell.angle_alpha   90.00
_cell.angle_beta   90.00
_cell.angle_gamma   90.00
#
_symmetry.space_group_name_H-M   'P 1'
#
loop_
_entity.id
_entity.type
_entity.pdbx_description
1 polymer ?
#
loop_
_entity_poly.entity_id
_entity_poly.type
_entity_poly.pdbx_seq_one_letter_code
_entity_poly.pdbx_strand_id
1 'polypeptide(L)'
;MHSHLLMSSNSLLQEQVDSMLREDTETLLITASDEVVSEIKKGLVKLFSAFENEVSLLRLESIMPPCIAEKKILECLSDLEWMWNVLQKMDLMREFIFLWAQISNNILKVVLDEQTGLDLWELKLKLIEVTSKILEAVGYGNVAIPTPCRVQLLNSWLPYIRKVKPLLDSEADARNDFAYKMDEDLCQNIEGAITSLLLALPSDNQGDILADWMMSTEQLSYPDLSEAFEIWCYRTKSANRRLLEGG
;
A
#
# COMPACT_ATOMS: atom_id res chain seq x y z
N MET A 1 16.29 -26.66 -15.65
CA MET A 1 17.50 -26.48 -14.82
C MET A 1 18.06 -25.06 -14.82
N HIS A 2 17.84 -24.22 -15.83
CA HIS A 2 18.35 -22.83 -15.83
C HIS A 2 17.58 -21.85 -14.92
N SER A 3 16.27 -22.03 -14.70
CA SER A 3 15.46 -21.13 -13.86
C SER A 3 15.78 -21.25 -12.35
N HIS A 4 16.09 -22.47 -11.87
CA HIS A 4 16.44 -22.70 -10.47
C HIS A 4 17.79 -22.08 -10.06
N LEU A 5 18.73 -21.97 -11.01
CA LEU A 5 20.04 -21.34 -10.78
C LEU A 5 19.94 -19.81 -10.72
N LEU A 6 19.03 -19.20 -11.50
CA LEU A 6 18.79 -17.75 -11.45
C LEU A 6 18.07 -17.32 -10.17
N MET A 7 17.05 -18.06 -9.70
CA MET A 7 16.40 -17.79 -8.42
C MET A 7 17.38 -17.96 -7.24
N SER A 8 18.23 -19.00 -7.28
CA SER A 8 19.25 -19.23 -6.24
C SER A 8 20.32 -18.14 -6.22
N SER A 9 20.62 -17.51 -7.36
CA SER A 9 21.61 -16.43 -7.42
C SER A 9 21.04 -15.11 -6.90
N ASN A 10 19.77 -14.81 -7.18
CA ASN A 10 19.10 -13.62 -6.64
C ASN A 10 18.89 -13.71 -5.12
N SER A 11 18.47 -14.87 -4.60
CA SER A 11 18.31 -15.06 -3.15
C SER A 11 19.64 -14.95 -2.41
N LEU A 12 20.73 -15.50 -2.96
CA LEU A 12 22.06 -15.41 -2.36
C LEU A 12 22.61 -13.97 -2.39
N LEU A 13 22.32 -13.21 -3.45
CA LEU A 13 22.68 -11.80 -3.53
C LEU A 13 21.87 -10.96 -2.53
N GLN A 14 20.58 -11.25 -2.34
CA GLN A 14 19.75 -10.61 -1.31
C GLN A 14 20.29 -10.92 0.10
N GLU A 15 20.61 -12.19 0.39
CA GLU A 15 21.21 -12.59 1.68
C GLU A 15 22.56 -11.91 1.94
N GLN A 16 23.40 -11.76 0.91
CA GLN A 16 24.68 -11.04 1.03
C GLN A 16 24.47 -9.56 1.32
N VAL A 17 23.56 -8.89 0.61
CA VAL A 17 23.21 -7.49 0.87
C VAL A 17 22.64 -7.33 2.28
N ASP A 18 21.75 -8.23 2.70
CA ASP A 18 21.16 -8.21 4.04
C ASP A 18 22.22 -8.42 5.13
N SER A 19 23.18 -9.32 4.92
CA SER A 19 24.33 -9.52 5.84
C SER A 19 25.20 -8.28 5.94
N MET A 20 25.53 -7.64 4.81
CA MET A 20 26.29 -6.38 4.79
C MET A 20 25.53 -5.24 5.48
N LEU A 21 24.20 -5.22 5.42
CA LEU A 21 23.34 -4.22 6.08
C LEU A 21 23.06 -4.53 7.55
N ARG A 22 23.50 -5.67 8.10
CA ARG A 22 23.22 -6.12 9.48
C ARG A 22 24.41 -5.97 10.42
N GLU A 23 25.63 -5.95 9.88
CA GLU A 23 26.88 -5.98 10.67
C GLU A 23 27.34 -4.60 11.18
N ASP A 24 26.90 -3.49 10.57
CA ASP A 24 27.26 -2.12 10.98
C ASP A 24 26.05 -1.34 11.54
N THR A 25 25.54 -1.78 12.69
CA THR A 25 24.40 -1.12 13.36
C THR A 25 24.69 0.26 13.94
N GLU A 26 25.96 0.68 14.04
CA GLU A 26 26.34 2.02 14.54
C GLU A 26 26.92 2.95 13.47
N THR A 27 27.05 2.53 12.19
CA THR A 27 27.67 3.38 11.15
C THR A 27 27.14 3.13 9.73
N LEU A 28 25.83 2.92 9.56
CA LEU A 28 25.21 2.89 8.22
C LEU A 28 24.13 3.98 8.06
N LEU A 29 24.43 5.21 8.47
CA LEU A 29 24.09 6.35 7.62
C LEU A 29 25.02 6.22 6.40
N ILE A 30 24.69 5.32 5.47
CA ILE A 30 25.44 5.21 4.23
C ILE A 30 25.23 6.55 3.55
N THR A 31 26.21 7.45 3.60
CA THR A 31 26.40 8.44 2.53
C THR A 31 26.68 7.64 1.27
N ALA A 32 25.63 7.05 0.70
CA ALA A 32 25.68 6.35 -0.56
C ALA A 32 26.08 7.40 -1.58
N SER A 33 27.07 7.09 -2.42
CA SER A 33 27.42 8.01 -3.49
C SER A 33 26.18 8.25 -4.36
N ASP A 34 26.09 9.43 -4.97
CA ASP A 34 24.97 9.78 -5.86
C ASP A 34 24.77 8.73 -6.98
N GLU A 35 25.85 8.04 -7.35
CA GLU A 35 25.83 6.92 -8.30
C GLU A 35 25.07 5.70 -7.75
N VAL A 36 25.36 5.28 -6.51
CA VAL A 36 24.66 4.16 -5.86
C VAL A 36 23.18 4.49 -5.67
N VAL A 37 22.87 5.70 -5.22
CA VAL A 37 21.48 6.18 -5.07
C VAL A 37 20.76 6.17 -6.42
N SER A 38 21.42 6.61 -7.49
CA SER A 38 20.85 6.61 -8.85
C SER A 38 20.56 5.20 -9.35
N GLU A 39 21.48 4.25 -9.15
CA GLU A 39 21.25 2.86 -9.55
C GLU A 39 20.13 2.19 -8.75
N ILE A 40 20.01 2.47 -7.45
CA ILE A 40 18.89 2.00 -6.62
C ILE A 40 17.56 2.55 -7.16
N LYS A 41 17.49 3.86 -7.47
CA LYS A 41 16.27 4.46 -8.04
C LYS A 41 15.90 3.83 -9.38
N LYS A 42 16.87 3.53 -10.25
CA LYS A 42 16.63 2.80 -11.51
C LYS A 42 16.12 1.39 -11.25
N GLY A 43 16.71 0.68 -10.29
CA GLY A 43 16.25 -0.65 -9.85
C GLY A 43 14.80 -0.61 -9.38
N LEU A 44 14.47 0.37 -8.54
CA LEU A 44 13.13 0.60 -8.03
C LEU A 44 12.11 0.81 -9.14
N VAL A 45 12.39 1.72 -10.08
CA VAL A 45 11.51 1.95 -11.25
C VAL A 45 11.29 0.68 -12.06
N LYS A 46 12.34 -0.14 -12.25
CA LYS A 46 12.24 -1.43 -12.96
C LYS A 46 11.34 -2.42 -12.22
N LEU A 47 11.46 -2.53 -10.89
CA LEU A 47 10.61 -3.40 -10.07
C LEU A 47 9.14 -3.01 -10.17
N PHE A 48 8.84 -1.72 -10.00
CA PHE A 48 7.47 -1.21 -10.13
C PHE A 48 6.90 -1.44 -11.53
N SER A 49 7.72 -1.22 -12.58
CA SER A 49 7.30 -1.46 -13.96
C SER A 49 7.05 -2.94 -14.23
N ALA A 50 7.90 -3.84 -13.71
CA ALA A 50 7.72 -5.28 -13.85
C ALA A 50 6.43 -5.73 -13.16
N PHE A 51 6.19 -5.26 -11.94
CA PHE A 51 4.98 -5.55 -11.19
C PHE A 51 3.71 -5.05 -11.92
N GLU A 52 3.68 -3.78 -12.36
CA GLU A 52 2.54 -3.23 -13.10
C GLU A 52 2.27 -3.99 -14.41
N ASN A 53 3.33 -4.41 -15.11
CA ASN A 53 3.20 -5.22 -16.32
C ASN A 53 2.61 -6.60 -16.03
N GLU A 54 3.12 -7.32 -15.03
CA GLU A 54 2.61 -8.65 -14.67
C GLU A 54 1.14 -8.58 -14.22
N VAL A 55 0.76 -7.55 -13.45
CA VAL A 55 -0.65 -7.31 -13.12
C VAL A 55 -1.47 -7.05 -14.38
N SER A 56 -1.00 -6.19 -15.28
CA SER A 56 -1.71 -5.88 -16.53
C SER A 56 -1.93 -7.10 -17.42
N LEU A 57 -1.02 -8.08 -17.39
CA LEU A 57 -1.15 -9.34 -18.10
C LEU A 57 -2.28 -10.24 -17.57
N LEU A 58 -2.79 -10.02 -16.36
CA LEU A 58 -3.98 -10.74 -15.85
C LEU A 58 -5.26 -10.43 -16.63
N ARG A 59 -5.37 -9.22 -17.22
CA ARG A 59 -6.56 -8.80 -17.98
C ARG A 59 -6.60 -9.39 -19.38
N LEU A 60 -5.44 -9.56 -19.98
CA LEU A 60 -5.34 -10.20 -21.28
C LEU A 60 -5.64 -11.67 -21.04
N GLU A 61 -6.51 -12.28 -21.84
CA GLU A 61 -6.71 -13.73 -21.86
C GLU A 61 -5.34 -14.39 -22.01
N SER A 62 -4.72 -14.69 -20.88
CA SER A 62 -3.30 -14.97 -20.81
C SER A 62 -3.06 -16.33 -21.44
N ILE A 63 -1.97 -16.43 -22.20
CA ILE A 63 -1.46 -17.71 -22.70
C ILE A 63 -1.13 -18.66 -21.53
N MET A 64 -0.97 -18.13 -20.31
CA MET A 64 -0.61 -18.88 -19.11
C MET A 64 -1.78 -19.10 -18.14
N PRO A 65 -1.79 -20.24 -17.41
CA PRO A 65 -2.74 -20.49 -16.33
C PRO A 65 -2.72 -19.39 -15.25
N PRO A 66 -3.88 -19.00 -14.70
CA PRO A 66 -3.99 -17.96 -13.67
C PRO A 66 -3.08 -18.15 -12.46
N CYS A 67 -2.89 -19.39 -11.98
CA CYS A 67 -2.03 -19.69 -10.84
C CYS A 67 -0.55 -19.36 -11.08
N ILE A 68 -0.06 -19.44 -12.33
CA ILE A 68 1.32 -19.08 -12.67
C ILE A 68 1.46 -17.56 -12.75
N ALA A 69 0.45 -16.88 -13.27
CA ALA A 69 0.42 -15.42 -13.33
C ALA A 69 0.37 -14.81 -11.91
N GLU A 70 -0.51 -15.31 -11.05
CA GLU A 70 -0.61 -14.88 -9.65
C GLU A 70 0.72 -15.08 -8.91
N LYS A 71 1.37 -16.24 -9.07
CA LYS A 71 2.67 -16.51 -8.44
C LYS A 71 3.73 -15.48 -8.83
N LYS A 72 3.84 -15.12 -10.11
CA LYS A 72 4.82 -14.10 -10.56
C LYS A 72 4.55 -12.73 -9.96
N ILE A 73 3.28 -12.37 -9.81
CA ILE A 73 2.87 -11.10 -9.21
C ILE A 73 3.22 -11.10 -7.72
N LEU A 74 3.01 -12.22 -7.02
CA LEU A 74 3.41 -12.39 -5.63
C LEU A 74 4.94 -12.31 -5.47
N GLU A 75 5.72 -12.92 -6.37
CA GLU A 75 7.18 -12.79 -6.41
C GLU A 75 7.59 -11.31 -6.56
N CYS A 76 6.96 -10.56 -7.46
CA CYS A 76 7.18 -9.12 -7.61
C CYS A 76 6.84 -8.33 -6.34
N LEU A 77 5.77 -8.69 -5.62
CA LEU A 77 5.42 -8.07 -4.35
C LEU A 77 6.43 -8.39 -3.24
N SER A 78 6.96 -9.61 -3.20
CA SER A 78 8.05 -9.98 -2.30
C SER A 78 9.33 -9.18 -2.58
N ASP A 79 9.67 -8.97 -3.86
CA ASP A 79 10.82 -8.13 -4.25
C ASP A 79 10.61 -6.67 -3.82
N LEU A 80 9.39 -6.13 -3.97
CA LEU A 80 9.04 -4.79 -3.50
C LEU A 80 9.09 -4.68 -1.98
N GLU A 81 8.64 -5.69 -1.24
CA GLU A 81 8.71 -5.74 0.21
C GLU A 81 10.16 -5.82 0.72
N TRP A 82 11.01 -6.60 0.06
CA TRP A 82 12.44 -6.61 0.36
C TRP A 82 13.07 -5.24 0.09
N MET A 83 12.76 -4.63 -1.06
CA MET A 83 13.25 -3.30 -1.41
C MET A 83 12.79 -2.23 -0.41
N TRP A 84 11.57 -2.30 0.09
CA TRP A 84 11.08 -1.43 1.17
C TRP A 84 12.01 -1.45 2.40
N ASN A 85 12.43 -2.63 2.85
CA ASN A 85 13.32 -2.77 4.00
C ASN A 85 14.73 -2.21 3.73
N VAL A 86 15.22 -2.30 2.49
CA VAL A 86 16.49 -1.69 2.07
C VAL A 86 16.39 -0.16 2.08
N LEU A 87 15.32 0.39 1.49
CA LEU A 87 15.14 1.84 1.36
C LEU A 87 14.92 2.54 2.70
N GLN A 88 14.37 1.86 3.70
CA GLN A 88 14.23 2.40 5.07
C GLN A 88 15.59 2.80 5.67
N LYS A 89 16.67 2.15 5.25
CA LYS A 89 18.04 2.43 5.71
C LYS A 89 18.75 3.52 4.91
N MET A 90 18.13 4.01 3.82
CA MET A 90 18.78 4.88 2.83
C MET A 90 18.04 6.21 2.58
N ASP A 91 16.99 6.52 3.34
CA ASP A 91 16.15 7.73 3.17
C ASP A 91 15.55 7.88 1.73
N LEU A 92 15.29 6.76 1.06
CA LEU A 92 14.71 6.70 -0.30
C LEU A 92 13.25 6.24 -0.31
N MET A 93 12.60 6.29 0.86
CA MET A 93 11.22 5.84 1.04
C MET A 93 10.22 6.68 0.25
N ARG A 94 10.52 7.95 0.04
CA ARG A 94 9.68 8.88 -0.70
C ARG A 94 9.48 8.43 -2.14
N GLU A 95 10.54 8.00 -2.82
CA GLU A 95 10.49 7.49 -4.19
C GLU A 95 9.61 6.24 -4.30
N PHE A 96 9.72 5.31 -3.33
CA PHE A 96 8.87 4.12 -3.27
C PHE A 96 7.39 4.49 -3.21
N ILE A 97 7.04 5.39 -2.29
CA ILE A 97 5.66 5.81 -2.06
C ILE A 97 5.08 6.51 -3.30
N PHE A 98 5.88 7.33 -3.99
CA PHE A 98 5.44 7.97 -5.24
C PHE A 98 5.16 6.96 -6.35
N LEU A 99 6.06 6.00 -6.55
CA LEU A 99 5.86 4.95 -7.56
C LEU A 99 4.65 4.09 -7.23
N TRP A 100 4.47 3.72 -5.97
CA TRP A 100 3.28 3.00 -5.52
C TRP A 100 1.99 3.77 -5.81
N ALA A 101 1.93 5.04 -5.41
CA ALA A 101 0.76 5.89 -5.69
C ALA A 101 0.48 5.98 -7.19
N GLN A 102 1.52 6.14 -8.02
CA GLN A 102 1.41 6.25 -9.48
C GLN A 102 0.74 5.03 -10.12
N ILE A 103 1.13 3.82 -9.74
CA ILE A 103 0.61 2.59 -10.35
C ILE A 103 -0.64 2.03 -9.68
N SER A 104 -0.98 2.50 -8.47
CA SER A 104 -2.09 2.00 -7.64
C SER A 104 -3.40 1.87 -8.43
N ASN A 105 -3.84 2.94 -9.10
CA ASN A 105 -5.11 2.94 -9.82
C ASN A 105 -5.16 1.92 -10.97
N ASN A 106 -4.03 1.66 -11.63
CA ASN A 106 -3.98 0.68 -12.72
C ASN A 106 -4.09 -0.74 -12.17
N ILE A 107 -3.37 -1.04 -11.08
CA ILE A 107 -3.43 -2.34 -10.40
C ILE A 107 -4.83 -2.61 -9.86
N LEU A 108 -5.41 -1.66 -9.13
CA LEU A 108 -6.70 -1.87 -8.47
C LEU A 108 -7.83 -2.09 -9.48
N LYS A 109 -7.76 -1.43 -10.65
CA LYS A 109 -8.69 -1.68 -11.77
C LYS A 109 -8.61 -3.09 -12.33
N VAL A 110 -7.46 -3.75 -12.24
CA VAL A 110 -7.27 -5.12 -12.71
C VAL A 110 -7.71 -6.12 -11.64
N VAL A 111 -7.27 -5.91 -10.40
CA VAL A 111 -7.47 -6.86 -9.29
C VAL A 111 -8.93 -6.90 -8.83
N LEU A 112 -9.65 -5.79 -8.94
CA LEU A 112 -11.09 -5.73 -8.64
C LEU A 112 -11.98 -6.01 -9.86
N ASP A 113 -11.39 -6.34 -11.02
CA ASP A 113 -12.16 -6.60 -12.23
C ASP A 113 -12.91 -7.93 -12.12
N GLU A 114 -14.22 -7.86 -11.85
CA GLU A 114 -15.10 -9.02 -11.72
C GLU A 114 -15.15 -9.85 -13.02
N GLN A 115 -14.75 -9.28 -14.17
CA GLN A 115 -14.66 -10.00 -15.44
C GLN A 115 -13.49 -10.99 -15.49
N THR A 116 -12.48 -10.82 -14.64
CA THR A 116 -11.36 -11.77 -14.57
C THR A 116 -11.80 -13.12 -14.00
N GLY A 117 -12.85 -13.15 -13.17
CA GLY A 117 -13.35 -14.39 -12.56
C GLY A 117 -12.33 -15.13 -11.68
N LEU A 118 -11.22 -14.47 -11.29
CA LEU A 118 -10.14 -15.06 -10.54
C LEU A 118 -10.26 -14.77 -9.04
N ASP A 119 -10.21 -15.83 -8.26
CA ASP A 119 -10.16 -15.82 -6.79
C ASP A 119 -8.73 -15.53 -6.30
N LEU A 120 -8.23 -14.32 -6.59
CA LEU A 120 -6.87 -13.86 -6.27
C LEU A 120 -6.72 -13.43 -4.80
N TRP A 121 -7.13 -14.29 -3.86
CA TRP A 121 -7.24 -13.95 -2.43
C TRP A 121 -5.89 -13.61 -1.80
N GLU A 122 -4.85 -14.37 -2.14
CA GLU A 122 -3.49 -14.14 -1.65
C GLU A 122 -2.95 -12.79 -2.15
N LEU A 123 -3.10 -12.54 -3.45
CA LEU A 123 -2.71 -11.26 -4.04
C LEU A 123 -3.49 -10.09 -3.39
N LYS A 124 -4.80 -10.25 -3.21
CA LYS A 124 -5.64 -9.21 -2.61
C LYS A 124 -5.15 -8.83 -1.22
N LEU A 125 -4.86 -9.82 -0.37
CA LEU A 125 -4.32 -9.62 0.96
C LEU A 125 -2.92 -9.00 0.90
N LYS A 126 -2.04 -9.51 0.03
CA LYS A 126 -0.65 -9.04 -0.05
C LYS A 126 -0.55 -7.57 -0.47
N LEU A 127 -1.46 -7.10 -1.34
CA LEU A 127 -1.59 -5.69 -1.69
C LEU A 127 -1.96 -4.82 -0.49
N ILE A 128 -2.86 -5.31 0.39
CA ILE A 128 -3.25 -4.61 1.61
C ILE A 128 -2.06 -4.53 2.58
N GLU A 129 -1.31 -5.62 2.78
CA GLU A 129 -0.13 -5.62 3.65
C GLU A 129 0.92 -4.59 3.23
N VAL A 130 1.27 -4.57 1.93
CA VAL A 130 2.24 -3.59 1.39
C VAL A 130 1.70 -2.17 1.54
N THR A 131 0.41 -1.97 1.27
CA THR A 131 -0.24 -0.67 1.43
C THR A 131 -0.29 -0.21 2.88
N SER A 132 -0.51 -1.11 3.85
CA SER A 132 -0.51 -0.77 5.28
C SER A 132 0.80 -0.13 5.69
N LYS A 133 1.94 -0.72 5.30
CA LYS A 133 3.28 -0.18 5.59
C LYS A 133 3.47 1.23 5.02
N ILE A 134 2.94 1.47 3.82
CA ILE A 134 2.97 2.78 3.16
C ILE A 134 2.09 3.79 3.91
N LEU A 135 0.87 3.39 4.25
CA LEU A 135 -0.08 4.21 5.00
C LEU A 135 0.50 4.57 6.38
N GLU A 136 1.10 3.63 7.10
CA GLU A 136 1.75 3.88 8.39
C GLU A 136 2.91 4.88 8.26
N ALA A 137 3.79 4.66 7.27
CA ALA A 137 4.93 5.54 7.04
C ALA A 137 4.50 6.98 6.73
N VAL A 138 3.44 7.16 5.94
CA VAL A 138 2.94 8.48 5.56
C VAL A 138 2.06 9.08 6.67
N GLY A 139 1.15 8.29 7.23
CA GLY A 139 0.12 8.71 8.19
C GLY A 139 0.69 9.13 9.52
N TYR A 140 1.72 8.42 10.02
CA TYR A 140 2.43 8.80 11.24
C TYR A 140 3.56 9.80 10.99
N GLY A 141 3.74 10.26 9.76
CA GLY A 141 4.71 11.31 9.43
C GLY A 141 6.17 10.85 9.37
N ASN A 142 6.44 9.55 9.36
CA ASN A 142 7.79 8.99 9.17
C ASN A 142 8.37 9.37 7.80
N VAL A 143 7.51 9.50 6.79
CA VAL A 143 7.89 9.95 5.45
C VAL A 143 7.01 11.10 5.01
N ALA A 144 7.60 12.30 4.94
CA ALA A 144 6.88 13.47 4.47
C ALA A 144 6.70 13.42 2.95
N ILE A 145 5.46 13.51 2.48
CA ILE A 145 5.09 13.61 1.05
C ILE A 145 4.05 14.74 0.79
N PRO A 146 3.97 15.28 -0.44
CA PRO A 146 3.03 16.34 -0.78
C PRO A 146 1.57 15.93 -0.60
N THR A 147 0.72 16.89 -0.22
CA THR A 147 -0.73 16.69 -0.07
C THR A 147 -1.40 15.98 -1.24
N PRO A 148 -1.14 16.32 -2.52
CA PRO A 148 -1.78 15.61 -3.63
C PRO A 148 -1.52 14.09 -3.64
N CYS A 149 -0.31 13.68 -3.27
CA CYS A 149 0.06 12.26 -3.17
C CYS A 149 -0.65 11.58 -2.00
N ARG A 150 -0.74 12.25 -0.84
CA ARG A 150 -1.50 11.76 0.34
C ARG A 150 -2.98 11.54 0.01
N VAL A 151 -3.60 12.50 -0.68
CA VAL A 151 -5.00 12.39 -1.14
C VAL A 151 -5.16 11.24 -2.14
N GLN A 152 -4.24 11.11 -3.10
CA GLN A 152 -4.26 10.02 -4.08
C GLN A 152 -4.18 8.64 -3.41
N LEU A 153 -3.31 8.47 -2.40
CA LEU A 153 -3.20 7.23 -1.64
C LEU A 153 -4.54 6.87 -0.98
N LEU A 154 -5.16 7.80 -0.26
CA LEU A 154 -6.46 7.56 0.38
C LEU A 154 -7.55 7.26 -0.65
N ASN A 155 -7.68 8.07 -1.70
CA ASN A 155 -8.73 7.87 -2.72
C ASN A 155 -8.59 6.56 -3.49
N SER A 156 -7.38 6.02 -3.63
CA SER A 156 -7.15 4.75 -4.31
C SER A 156 -7.39 3.57 -3.37
N TRP A 157 -6.79 3.61 -2.18
CA TRP A 157 -6.69 2.43 -1.32
C TRP A 157 -7.83 2.30 -0.31
N LEU A 158 -8.42 3.39 0.16
CA LEU A 158 -9.55 3.33 1.09
C LEU A 158 -10.76 2.57 0.50
N PRO A 159 -11.20 2.83 -0.75
CA PRO A 159 -12.30 2.08 -1.35
C PRO A 159 -11.95 0.60 -1.57
N TYR A 160 -10.70 0.32 -1.95
CA TYR A 160 -10.23 -1.05 -2.16
C TYR A 160 -10.25 -1.86 -0.86
N ILE A 161 -9.65 -1.33 0.20
CA ILE A 161 -9.60 -1.99 1.52
C ILE A 161 -11.02 -2.24 2.04
N ARG A 162 -11.91 -1.25 1.92
CA ARG A 162 -13.32 -1.37 2.28
C ARG A 162 -14.04 -2.46 1.50
N LYS A 163 -13.77 -2.61 0.20
CA LYS A 163 -14.37 -3.66 -0.63
C LYS A 163 -13.81 -5.05 -0.29
N VAL A 164 -12.51 -5.17 -0.02
CA VAL A 164 -11.84 -6.46 0.13
C VAL A 164 -12.00 -7.07 1.52
N LYS A 165 -11.93 -6.29 2.60
CA LYS A 165 -12.08 -6.81 3.98
C LYS A 165 -13.31 -7.71 4.17
N PRO A 166 -14.54 -7.26 3.85
CA PRO A 166 -15.73 -8.11 4.04
C PRO A 166 -15.75 -9.34 3.13
N LEU A 167 -15.10 -9.29 1.96
CA LEU A 167 -14.96 -10.46 1.09
C LEU A 167 -14.05 -11.52 1.72
N LEU A 168 -12.93 -11.10 2.31
CA LEU A 168 -12.02 -12.00 3.03
C LEU A 168 -12.71 -12.61 4.26
N ASP A 169 -13.44 -11.80 5.03
CA ASP A 169 -14.19 -12.27 6.20
C ASP A 169 -15.25 -13.30 5.80
N SER A 170 -16.03 -13.01 4.75
CA SER A 170 -17.07 -13.91 4.26
C SER A 170 -16.50 -15.25 3.78
N GLU A 171 -15.35 -15.25 3.10
CA GLU A 171 -14.69 -16.50 2.68
C GLU A 171 -14.08 -17.26 3.87
N ALA A 172 -13.53 -16.55 4.86
CA ALA A 172 -13.02 -17.14 6.09
C ALA A 172 -14.13 -17.82 6.91
N ASP A 173 -15.32 -17.22 6.95
CA ASP A 173 -16.49 -17.79 7.62
C ASP A 173 -17.07 -18.99 6.84
N ALA A 174 -16.99 -18.97 5.51
CA ALA A 174 -17.52 -20.04 4.65
C ALA A 174 -16.59 -21.27 4.56
N ARG A 175 -15.27 -21.07 4.65
CA ARG A 175 -14.25 -22.11 4.42
C ARG A 175 -13.33 -22.25 5.62
N ASN A 176 -13.39 -23.40 6.28
CA ASN A 176 -12.57 -23.70 7.46
C ASN A 176 -11.04 -23.73 7.19
N ASP A 177 -10.62 -23.86 5.94
CA ASP A 177 -9.21 -23.93 5.51
C ASP A 177 -8.71 -22.63 4.84
N PHE A 178 -9.49 -21.54 4.89
CA PHE A 178 -9.12 -20.28 4.28
C PHE A 178 -8.10 -19.51 5.13
N ALA A 179 -6.89 -19.38 4.58
CA ALA A 179 -5.77 -18.76 5.28
C ALA A 179 -5.66 -17.23 5.07
N TYR A 180 -6.39 -16.68 4.10
CA TYR A 180 -6.20 -15.30 3.63
C TYR A 180 -7.13 -14.34 4.37
N LYS A 181 -6.72 -13.85 5.54
CA LYS A 181 -7.50 -12.89 6.31
C LYS A 181 -6.64 -11.73 6.79
N MET A 182 -7.27 -10.58 6.96
CA MET A 182 -6.67 -9.48 7.69
C MET A 182 -6.81 -9.77 9.18
N ASP A 183 -5.69 -9.89 9.88
CA ASP A 183 -5.71 -10.01 11.33
C ASP A 183 -6.05 -8.66 12.00
N GLU A 184 -6.31 -8.72 13.30
CA GLU A 184 -6.73 -7.55 14.09
C GLU A 184 -5.63 -6.47 14.09
N ASP A 185 -4.36 -6.88 14.18
CA ASP A 185 -3.22 -5.96 14.21
C ASP A 185 -3.11 -5.17 12.89
N LEU A 186 -3.21 -5.86 11.75
CA LEU A 186 -3.25 -5.24 10.43
C LEU A 186 -4.46 -4.29 10.31
N CYS A 187 -5.63 -4.71 10.83
CA CYS A 187 -6.83 -3.89 10.77
C CYS A 187 -6.67 -2.57 11.52
N GLN A 188 -6.19 -2.62 12.77
CA GLN A 188 -5.97 -1.47 13.63
C GLN A 188 -4.87 -0.55 13.09
N ASN A 189 -3.79 -1.11 12.55
CA ASN A 189 -2.70 -0.33 11.96
C ASN A 189 -3.20 0.51 10.77
N ILE A 190 -4.00 -0.07 9.89
CA ILE A 190 -4.60 0.63 8.76
C ILE A 190 -5.55 1.74 9.23
N GLU A 191 -6.43 1.46 10.19
CA GLU A 191 -7.37 2.46 10.73
C GLU A 191 -6.65 3.66 11.35
N GLY A 192 -5.66 3.39 12.21
CA GLY A 192 -4.85 4.43 12.86
C GLY A 192 -4.05 5.25 11.85
N ALA A 193 -3.46 4.59 10.86
CA ALA A 193 -2.69 5.25 9.80
C ALA A 193 -3.57 6.13 8.90
N ILE A 194 -4.74 5.63 8.46
CA ILE A 194 -5.69 6.39 7.64
C ILE A 194 -6.26 7.57 8.42
N THR A 195 -6.64 7.37 9.69
CA THR A 195 -7.14 8.44 10.56
C THR A 195 -6.10 9.56 10.72
N SER A 196 -4.86 9.18 11.03
CA SER A 196 -3.76 10.14 11.16
C SER A 196 -3.49 10.89 9.86
N LEU A 197 -3.43 10.16 8.75
CA LEU A 197 -3.19 10.73 7.42
C LEU A 197 -4.29 11.72 7.02
N LEU A 198 -5.55 11.31 7.19
CA LEU A 198 -6.73 12.10 6.86
C LEU A 198 -6.75 13.40 7.67
N LEU A 199 -6.57 13.33 8.99
CA LEU A 199 -6.59 14.51 9.87
C LEU A 199 -5.46 15.52 9.59
N ALA A 200 -4.40 15.08 8.89
CA ALA A 200 -3.28 15.91 8.45
C ALA A 200 -3.48 16.53 7.04
N LEU A 201 -4.59 16.27 6.36
CA LEU A 201 -4.94 16.90 5.08
C LEU A 201 -5.54 18.30 5.27
N PRO A 202 -5.61 19.13 4.22
CA PRO A 202 -6.45 20.33 4.23
C PRO A 202 -7.92 20.00 4.47
N SER A 203 -8.66 20.91 5.12
CA SER A 203 -10.05 20.70 5.55
C SER A 203 -11.01 20.31 4.42
N ASP A 204 -10.82 20.87 3.22
CA ASP A 204 -11.67 20.57 2.06
C ASP A 204 -11.49 19.12 1.62
N ASN A 205 -10.24 18.65 1.53
CA ASN A 205 -9.94 17.26 1.20
C ASN A 205 -10.44 16.28 2.28
N GLN A 206 -10.37 16.68 3.56
CA GLN A 206 -10.97 15.87 4.64
C GLN A 206 -12.47 15.70 4.43
N GLY A 207 -13.17 16.80 4.12
CA GLY A 207 -14.61 16.80 3.88
C GLY A 207 -15.01 15.89 2.72
N ASP A 208 -14.29 15.97 1.59
CA ASP A 208 -14.57 15.13 0.42
C ASP A 208 -14.42 13.63 0.72
N ILE A 209 -13.33 13.24 1.38
CA ILE A 209 -13.05 11.83 1.72
C ILE A 209 -14.03 11.30 2.77
N LEU A 210 -14.35 12.10 3.79
CA LEU A 210 -15.31 11.72 4.82
C LEU A 210 -16.73 11.62 4.26
N ALA A 211 -17.11 12.51 3.34
CA ALA A 211 -18.38 12.43 2.65
C ALA A 211 -18.49 11.13 1.84
N ASP A 212 -17.47 10.77 1.06
CA ASP A 212 -17.43 9.50 0.33
C ASP A 212 -17.49 8.28 1.26
N TRP A 213 -16.74 8.31 2.38
CA TRP A 213 -16.80 7.26 3.40
C TRP A 213 -18.22 7.08 3.95
N MET A 214 -18.92 8.17 4.31
CA MET A 214 -20.30 8.10 4.82
C MET A 214 -21.33 7.67 3.77
N MET A 215 -21.21 8.13 2.52
CA MET A 215 -22.20 7.77 1.50
C MET A 215 -22.10 6.31 1.08
N SER A 216 -20.94 5.70 1.30
CA SER A 216 -20.66 4.31 0.93
C SER A 216 -21.06 3.29 2.00
N THR A 217 -21.69 3.70 3.11
CA THR A 217 -22.08 2.81 4.22
C THR A 217 -23.55 2.41 4.16
N GLU A 218 -23.87 1.27 3.53
CA GLU A 218 -25.14 0.54 3.79
C GLU A 218 -24.96 -0.65 4.74
N GLN A 219 -23.74 -1.19 4.85
CA GLN A 219 -23.34 -2.27 5.76
C GLN A 219 -21.97 -1.91 6.37
N LEU A 220 -21.87 -1.95 7.69
CA LEU A 220 -20.68 -1.73 8.56
C LEU A 220 -19.35 -2.22 7.95
N SER A 221 -18.16 -1.71 8.28
CA SER A 221 -17.73 -0.70 9.28
C SER A 221 -16.24 -0.37 9.12
N TYR A 222 -15.56 -0.91 8.10
CA TYR A 222 -14.10 -0.93 8.06
C TYR A 222 -13.55 -0.18 6.84
N PRO A 223 -12.50 0.66 6.99
CA PRO A 223 -11.98 1.15 8.26
C PRO A 223 -13.00 2.10 8.94
N ASP A 224 -13.06 2.05 10.28
CA ASP A 224 -13.85 2.99 11.06
C ASP A 224 -13.13 4.35 11.12
N LEU A 225 -13.76 5.36 10.52
CA LEU A 225 -13.25 6.74 10.48
C LEU A 225 -14.07 7.69 11.37
N SER A 226 -14.88 7.16 12.28
CA SER A 226 -15.75 7.95 13.16
C SER A 226 -14.96 8.96 13.99
N GLU A 227 -13.80 8.58 14.54
CA GLU A 227 -12.93 9.50 15.28
C GLU A 227 -12.47 10.67 14.40
N ALA A 228 -11.98 10.38 13.18
CA ALA A 228 -11.53 11.40 12.25
C ALA A 228 -12.69 12.36 11.88
N PHE A 229 -13.87 11.79 11.67
CA PHE A 229 -15.09 12.53 11.35
C PHE A 229 -15.50 13.49 12.48
N GLU A 230 -15.52 13.02 13.73
CA GLU A 230 -15.86 13.83 14.89
C GLU A 230 -14.90 15.01 15.08
N ILE A 231 -13.58 14.74 14.95
CA ILE A 231 -12.55 15.76 15.05
C ILE A 231 -12.70 16.80 13.94
N TRP A 232 -12.93 16.37 12.69
CA TRP A 232 -13.18 17.28 11.57
C TRP A 232 -14.42 18.14 11.81
N CYS A 233 -15.54 17.54 12.22
CA CYS A 233 -16.77 18.25 12.56
C CYS A 233 -16.54 19.33 13.64
N TYR A 234 -15.80 19.00 14.70
CA TYR A 234 -15.47 19.94 15.76
C TYR A 234 -14.62 21.11 15.25
N ARG A 235 -13.59 20.84 14.44
CA ARG A 235 -12.71 21.86 13.84
C ARG A 235 -13.49 22.80 12.93
N THR A 236 -14.33 22.26 12.05
CA THR A 236 -15.15 23.03 11.10
C THR A 236 -16.18 23.89 11.81
N LYS A 237 -16.91 23.34 12.80
CA LYS A 237 -17.87 24.12 13.63
C LYS A 237 -17.17 25.26 14.36
N SER A 238 -16.02 24.97 14.97
CA SER A 238 -15.23 25.97 15.70
C SER A 238 -14.71 27.08 14.80
N ALA A 239 -14.27 26.76 13.57
CA ALA A 239 -13.83 27.74 12.60
C ALA A 239 -14.99 28.66 12.16
N ASN A 240 -16.15 28.09 11.84
CA ASN A 240 -17.35 28.85 11.45
C ASN A 240 -17.81 29.82 12.54
N ARG A 241 -17.77 29.42 13.82
CA ARG A 241 -18.10 30.33 14.92
C ARG A 241 -17.18 31.54 14.98
N ARG A 242 -15.85 31.34 14.82
CA ARG A 242 -14.88 32.45 14.82
C ARG A 242 -15.08 33.42 13.66
N LEU A 243 -15.48 32.91 12.49
CA LEU A 243 -15.81 33.75 11.34
C LEU A 243 -17.06 34.60 11.58
N LEU A 244 -18.07 34.05 12.28
CA LEU A 244 -19.30 34.77 12.60
C LEU A 244 -19.14 35.79 13.75
N GLU A 245 -18.23 35.54 14.70
CA GLU A 245 -17.97 36.43 15.84
C GLU A 245 -16.93 37.54 15.53
N GLY A 246 -16.15 37.38 14.45
CA GLY A 246 -15.06 38.28 14.06
C GLY A 246 -15.34 39.19 12.86
N GLY A 247 -16.56 39.20 12.33
CA GLY A 247 -17.04 40.07 11.24
C GLY A 247 -18.12 41.04 11.72
#